data_AF-A0A350U107-F1
#
_entry.id   AF-A0A350U107-F1
#
_cell.length_a   1.000
_cell.length_b   1.000
_cell.length_c   1.000
_cell.angle_alpha   90.00
_cell.angle_beta   90.00
_cell.angle_gamma   90.00
#
_symmetry.space_group_name_H-M   'P 1'
#
loop_
_entity.id
_entity.type
_entity.pdbx_description
1 polymer ?
#
loop_
_entity_poly.entity_id
_entity_poly.type
_entity_poly.pdbx_seq_one_letter_code
_entity_poly.pdbx_strand_id
1 'polypeptide(L)'
;MKKLVPLLACLVALVASCSLFFGEKRTVSITVQHLETALESNDGVGEDWLAPAYLVNGQALASGQSATVECTTWDNLIVNAQHEESDDAYPDVGSKEYKEAVYSLIKRQGLSGGLTLYTTVYERRGTTIGPDAATAIWKDSFMVTITYQD
;
A
#
# COMPACT_ATOMS: atom_id res chain seq x y z
N MET A 1 -25.47 -7.29 50.74
CA MET A 1 -25.88 -7.37 49.32
C MET A 1 -25.89 -6.02 48.57
N LYS A 2 -25.69 -4.86 49.22
CA LYS A 2 -25.79 -3.52 48.58
C LYS A 2 -24.62 -3.10 47.66
N LYS A 3 -23.50 -3.85 47.64
CA LYS A 3 -22.29 -3.52 46.85
C LYS A 3 -22.23 -4.19 45.46
N LEU A 4 -23.17 -5.09 45.14
CA LEU A 4 -23.21 -5.81 43.86
C LEU A 4 -23.85 -4.99 42.73
N VAL A 5 -24.79 -4.09 43.07
CA VAL A 5 -25.49 -3.22 42.11
C VAL A 5 -24.56 -2.25 41.36
N PRO A 6 -23.62 -1.52 42.00
CA PRO A 6 -22.73 -0.61 41.27
C PRO A 6 -21.71 -1.34 40.39
N LEU A 7 -21.31 -2.57 40.76
CA LEU A 7 -20.37 -3.37 39.96
C LEU A 7 -21.01 -3.85 38.67
N LEU A 8 -22.27 -4.30 38.73
CA LEU A 8 -23.02 -4.73 37.56
C LEU A 8 -23.31 -3.56 36.61
N ALA A 9 -23.64 -2.38 37.15
CA ALA A 9 -23.85 -1.17 36.34
C ALA A 9 -22.58 -0.72 35.59
N CYS A 10 -21.41 -0.84 36.24
CA CYS A 10 -20.13 -0.50 35.61
C CYS A 10 -19.75 -1.48 34.50
N LEU A 11 -20.02 -2.78 34.69
CA LEU A 11 -19.77 -3.80 33.68
C LEU A 11 -20.68 -3.63 32.45
N VAL A 12 -21.96 -3.31 32.65
CA VAL A 12 -22.90 -3.04 31.53
C VAL A 12 -22.50 -1.79 30.75
N ALA A 13 -22.03 -0.73 31.43
CA ALA A 13 -21.51 0.46 30.77
C ALA A 13 -20.24 0.19 29.95
N LEU A 14 -19.37 -0.72 30.41
CA LEU A 14 -18.16 -1.13 29.71
C LEU A 14 -18.45 -1.98 28.47
N VAL A 15 -19.45 -2.86 28.53
CA VAL A 15 -19.85 -3.68 27.38
C VAL A 15 -20.58 -2.84 26.33
N ALA A 16 -21.37 -1.85 26.75
CA ALA A 16 -22.06 -0.91 25.86
C ALA A 16 -21.12 0.07 25.15
N SER A 17 -19.94 0.38 25.71
CA SER A 17 -18.94 1.20 25.03
C SER A 17 -18.12 0.40 24.00
N CYS A 18 -17.97 -0.92 24.16
CA CYS A 18 -17.25 -1.77 23.22
C CYS A 18 -17.97 -1.98 21.87
N SER A 19 -19.30 -1.86 21.82
CA SER A 19 -20.08 -2.07 20.59
C SER A 19 -20.02 -0.91 19.58
N LEU A 20 -19.38 0.21 19.93
CA LEU A 20 -19.26 1.39 19.07
C LEU A 20 -18.01 1.39 18.18
N PHE A 21 -17.13 0.38 18.29
CA PHE A 21 -15.82 0.38 17.63
C PHE A 21 -15.74 -0.45 16.35
N PHE A 22 -16.76 -1.25 16.02
CA PHE A 22 -16.78 -2.04 14.80
C PHE A 22 -17.59 -1.31 13.73
N GLY A 23 -16.87 -0.61 12.84
CA GLY A 23 -17.47 -0.02 11.65
C GLY A 23 -18.14 -1.10 10.81
N GLU A 24 -19.29 -0.76 10.22
CA GLU A 24 -20.06 -1.68 9.37
C GLU A 24 -19.20 -2.25 8.23
N LYS A 25 -19.27 -3.56 8.02
CA LYS A 25 -18.64 -4.22 6.88
C LYS A 25 -19.45 -3.86 5.63
N ARG A 26 -18.87 -3.03 4.77
CA ARG A 26 -19.47 -2.65 3.47
C ARG A 26 -18.55 -3.07 2.34
N THR A 27 -19.13 -3.48 1.23
CA THR A 27 -18.39 -3.71 -0.02
C THR A 27 -18.11 -2.37 -0.70
N VAL A 28 -16.90 -2.21 -1.18
CA VAL A 28 -16.43 -1.04 -1.92
C VAL A 28 -15.61 -1.49 -3.12
N SER A 29 -15.75 -0.75 -4.21
CA SER A 29 -14.90 -0.88 -5.38
C SER A 29 -13.77 0.13 -5.27
N ILE A 30 -12.51 -0.33 -5.33
CA ILE A 30 -11.32 0.50 -5.24
C ILE A 30 -10.63 0.48 -6.60
N THR A 31 -10.57 1.63 -7.26
CA THR A 31 -9.81 1.83 -8.49
C THR A 31 -8.49 2.50 -8.18
N VAL A 32 -7.38 1.87 -8.57
CA VAL A 32 -6.03 2.42 -8.47
C VAL A 32 -5.52 2.69 -9.88
N GLN A 33 -5.18 3.93 -10.16
CA GLN A 33 -4.60 4.36 -11.42
C GLN A 33 -3.13 4.70 -11.22
N HIS A 34 -2.26 4.16 -12.07
CA HIS A 34 -0.88 4.60 -12.15
C HIS A 34 -0.81 5.93 -12.91
N LEU A 35 -0.19 6.95 -12.31
CA LEU A 35 -0.06 8.28 -12.90
C LEU A 35 1.31 8.48 -13.53
N GLU A 36 2.37 8.26 -12.75
CA GLU A 36 3.73 8.64 -13.13
C GLU A 36 4.77 7.79 -12.42
N THR A 37 5.87 7.53 -13.12
CA THR A 37 7.09 6.92 -12.62
C THR A 37 8.24 7.91 -12.83
N ALA A 38 9.03 8.18 -11.79
CA ALA A 38 10.21 9.03 -11.89
C ALA A 38 11.40 8.42 -11.15
N LEU A 39 12.57 8.44 -11.78
CA LEU A 39 13.85 8.18 -11.10
C LEU A 39 14.26 9.47 -10.37
N GLU A 40 14.11 9.50 -9.05
CA GLU A 40 14.39 10.69 -8.23
C GLU A 40 15.90 10.83 -7.95
N SER A 41 16.61 9.72 -7.76
CA SER A 41 18.07 9.70 -7.63
C SER A 41 18.65 8.41 -8.16
N ASN A 42 19.87 8.49 -8.70
CA ASN A 42 20.70 7.32 -8.99
C ASN A 42 22.13 7.63 -8.58
N ASP A 43 22.56 7.01 -7.48
CA ASP A 43 23.86 7.18 -6.86
C ASP A 43 24.82 6.04 -7.27
N GLY A 44 24.75 5.62 -8.54
CA GLY A 44 25.72 4.69 -9.15
C GLY A 44 25.21 3.29 -9.45
N VAL A 45 23.89 3.05 -9.42
CA VAL A 45 23.30 1.85 -10.05
C VAL A 45 23.28 2.06 -11.56
N GLY A 46 23.30 1.02 -12.38
CA GLY A 46 23.30 1.20 -13.83
C GLY A 46 22.00 1.85 -14.36
N GLU A 47 22.00 2.13 -15.66
CA GLU A 47 21.03 3.02 -16.29
C GLU A 47 19.98 2.29 -17.14
N ASP A 48 20.14 0.98 -17.33
CA ASP A 48 19.31 0.18 -18.23
C ASP A 48 18.20 -0.54 -17.44
N TRP A 49 17.04 0.09 -17.35
CA TRP A 49 15.91 -0.39 -16.55
C TRP A 49 14.86 -1.13 -17.36
N LEU A 50 14.31 -2.21 -16.79
CA LEU A 50 13.08 -2.82 -17.29
C LEU A 50 11.87 -1.91 -17.03
N ALA A 51 10.78 -2.17 -17.75
CA ALA A 51 9.51 -1.53 -17.44
C ALA A 51 9.08 -1.87 -16.01
N PRO A 52 8.58 -0.91 -15.22
CA PRO A 52 8.21 -1.15 -13.84
C PRO A 52 7.00 -2.09 -13.76
N ALA A 53 6.96 -2.88 -12.69
CA ALA A 53 5.86 -3.79 -12.42
C ALA A 53 5.03 -3.29 -11.23
N TYR A 54 3.72 -3.16 -11.43
CA TYR A 54 2.78 -2.76 -10.39
C TYR A 54 1.74 -3.84 -10.12
N LEU A 55 1.41 -4.04 -8.84
CA LEU A 55 0.33 -4.92 -8.42
C LEU A 55 -0.63 -4.19 -7.46
N VAL A 56 -1.94 -4.42 -7.62
CA VAL A 56 -3.00 -3.93 -6.74
C VAL A 56 -3.78 -5.13 -6.22
N ASN A 57 -3.70 -5.43 -4.93
CA ASN A 57 -4.22 -6.66 -4.32
C ASN A 57 -3.87 -7.94 -5.13
N GLY A 58 -2.65 -7.98 -5.68
CA GLY A 58 -2.16 -9.10 -6.50
C GLY A 58 -2.60 -9.07 -7.97
N GLN A 59 -3.41 -8.10 -8.41
CA GLN A 59 -3.73 -7.90 -9.82
C GLN A 59 -2.68 -7.00 -10.50
N ALA A 60 -2.21 -7.38 -11.68
CA ALA A 60 -1.26 -6.59 -12.44
C ALA A 60 -1.87 -5.25 -12.90
N LEU A 61 -1.07 -4.19 -12.77
CA LEU A 61 -1.39 -2.85 -13.21
C LEU A 61 -0.27 -2.38 -14.16
N ALA A 62 -0.60 -2.13 -15.42
CA ALA A 62 0.37 -1.57 -16.36
C ALA A 62 0.51 -0.05 -16.17
N SER A 63 1.68 0.50 -16.52
CA SER A 63 1.93 1.94 -16.45
C SER A 63 0.88 2.74 -17.21
N GLY A 64 0.31 3.75 -16.54
CA GLY A 64 -0.71 4.64 -17.09
C GLY A 64 -2.12 4.03 -17.16
N GLN A 65 -2.29 2.78 -16.75
CA GLN A 65 -3.59 2.12 -16.68
C GLN A 65 -4.21 2.23 -15.28
N SER A 66 -5.38 1.63 -15.12
CA SER A 66 -6.06 1.47 -13.84
C SER A 66 -6.42 0.01 -13.58
N ALA A 67 -6.40 -0.39 -12.31
CA ALA A 67 -6.91 -1.67 -11.83
C ALA A 67 -8.02 -1.42 -10.81
N THR A 68 -9.11 -2.16 -10.92
CA THR A 68 -10.24 -2.06 -9.99
C THR A 68 -10.38 -3.36 -9.22
N VAL A 69 -10.38 -3.25 -7.89
CA VAL A 69 -10.50 -4.39 -6.98
C VAL A 69 -11.70 -4.21 -6.07
N GLU A 70 -12.44 -5.29 -5.89
CA GLU A 70 -13.54 -5.35 -4.92
C GLU A 70 -12.98 -5.70 -3.55
N CYS A 71 -13.27 -4.86 -2.57
CA CYS A 71 -12.82 -5.00 -1.19
C CYS A 71 -13.99 -4.75 -0.24
N THR A 72 -13.82 -5.15 1.00
CA THR A 72 -14.69 -4.73 2.09
C THR A 72 -13.98 -3.67 2.93
N THR A 73 -14.73 -2.89 3.70
CA THR A 73 -14.17 -1.88 4.62
C THR A 73 -13.20 -2.47 5.65
N TRP A 74 -13.21 -3.79 5.85
CA TRP A 74 -12.31 -4.50 6.77
C TRP A 74 -11.07 -5.10 6.09
N ASP A 75 -11.03 -5.11 4.77
CA ASP A 75 -9.88 -5.59 4.02
C ASP A 75 -8.77 -4.53 3.99
N ASN A 76 -7.61 -4.91 3.43
CA ASN A 76 -6.53 -3.99 3.14
C ASN A 76 -6.46 -3.71 1.64
N LEU A 77 -6.17 -2.46 1.29
CA LEU A 77 -5.60 -2.14 0.00
C LEU A 77 -4.09 -2.39 0.06
N ILE A 78 -3.58 -3.16 -0.89
CA ILE A 78 -2.17 -3.48 -1.08
C ILE A 78 -1.78 -2.98 -2.46
N VAL A 79 -0.77 -2.11 -2.53
CA VAL A 79 -0.17 -1.63 -3.78
C VAL A 79 1.32 -1.92 -3.74
N ASN A 80 1.82 -2.63 -4.75
CA ASN A 80 3.24 -2.93 -4.90
C ASN A 80 3.80 -2.21 -6.11
N ALA A 81 5.01 -1.69 -5.96
CA ALA A 81 5.85 -1.23 -7.06
C ALA A 81 7.18 -1.99 -7.03
N GLN A 82 7.65 -2.39 -8.21
CA GLN A 82 8.95 -3.04 -8.40
C GLN A 82 9.66 -2.42 -9.59
N HIS A 83 10.97 -2.19 -9.42
CA HIS A 83 11.90 -1.73 -10.44
C HIS A 83 13.06 -2.71 -10.52
N GLU A 84 13.50 -2.99 -11.73
CA GLU A 84 14.51 -4.01 -12.02
C GLU A 84 15.44 -3.54 -13.14
N GLU A 85 16.74 -3.71 -12.92
CA GLU A 85 17.77 -3.47 -13.94
C GLU A 85 17.80 -4.61 -14.97
N SER A 86 18.09 -4.30 -16.23
CA SER A 86 17.90 -5.20 -17.37
C SER A 86 19.14 -5.96 -17.83
N ASP A 87 20.33 -5.57 -17.38
CA ASP A 87 21.59 -5.95 -18.03
C ASP A 87 22.38 -7.08 -17.34
N ASP A 88 21.96 -7.50 -16.13
CA ASP A 88 22.75 -8.40 -15.30
C ASP A 88 22.19 -9.83 -15.19
N ALA A 89 23.11 -10.81 -15.10
CA ALA A 89 22.77 -12.19 -14.74
C ALA A 89 22.16 -12.30 -13.33
N TYR A 90 22.35 -11.26 -12.52
CA TYR A 90 21.78 -11.06 -11.18
C TYR A 90 21.19 -9.64 -11.11
N PRO A 91 20.03 -9.39 -11.73
CA PRO A 91 19.51 -8.04 -11.87
C PRO A 91 19.24 -7.41 -10.51
N ASP A 92 19.51 -6.12 -10.39
CA ASP A 92 19.21 -5.37 -9.18
C ASP A 92 17.74 -4.98 -9.13
N VAL A 93 17.11 -5.37 -8.03
CA VAL A 93 15.65 -5.30 -7.85
C VAL A 93 15.34 -4.53 -6.59
N GLY A 94 14.52 -3.49 -6.74
CA GLY A 94 13.89 -2.76 -5.65
C GLY A 94 12.40 -3.03 -5.65
N SER A 95 11.80 -3.19 -4.47
CA SER A 95 10.34 -3.25 -4.35
C SER A 95 9.83 -2.50 -3.12
N LYS A 96 8.61 -1.99 -3.23
CA LYS A 96 7.90 -1.33 -2.14
C LYS A 96 6.45 -1.78 -2.08
N GLU A 97 6.04 -2.25 -0.90
CA GLU A 97 4.64 -2.50 -0.57
C GLU A 97 4.07 -1.31 0.22
N TYR A 98 2.90 -0.83 -0.20
CA TYR A 98 1.98 -0.07 0.63
C TYR A 98 0.81 -0.96 1.02
N LYS A 99 0.45 -0.90 2.30
CA LYS A 99 -0.67 -1.65 2.87
C LYS A 99 -1.41 -0.77 3.87
N GLU A 100 -2.68 -0.53 3.60
CA GLU A 100 -3.56 0.22 4.52
C GLU A 100 -4.93 -0.43 4.59
N ALA A 101 -5.52 -0.46 5.78
CA ALA A 101 -6.89 -0.89 5.98
C ALA A 101 -7.85 0.06 5.22
N VAL A 102 -8.78 -0.50 4.45
CA VAL A 102 -9.70 0.27 3.60
C VAL A 102 -10.51 1.30 4.42
N TYR A 103 -10.96 0.92 5.62
CA TYR A 103 -11.62 1.87 6.52
C TYR A 103 -10.75 3.08 6.89
N SER A 104 -9.46 2.86 7.18
CA SER A 104 -8.50 3.94 7.48
C SER A 104 -8.29 4.84 6.26
N LEU A 105 -8.17 4.25 5.08
CA LEU A 105 -8.02 4.95 3.81
C LEU A 105 -9.21 5.89 3.54
N ILE A 106 -10.44 5.35 3.65
CA ILE A 106 -11.68 6.12 3.50
C ILE A 106 -11.72 7.28 4.51
N LYS A 107 -11.38 7.01 5.77
CA LYS A 107 -11.41 8.04 6.82
C LYS A 107 -10.40 9.15 6.58
N ARG A 108 -9.22 8.83 6.06
CA ARG A 108 -8.10 9.75 5.87
C ARG A 108 -8.23 10.58 4.59
N GLN A 109 -8.58 9.92 3.48
CA GLN A 109 -8.56 10.53 2.15
C GLN A 109 -9.96 10.79 1.58
N GLY A 110 -11.03 10.34 2.23
CA GLY A 110 -12.37 10.37 1.66
C GLY A 110 -12.51 9.32 0.55
N LEU A 111 -13.15 9.70 -0.55
CA LEU A 111 -13.39 8.80 -1.69
C LEU A 111 -12.29 8.85 -2.76
N SER A 112 -11.33 9.77 -2.67
CA SER A 112 -10.24 9.84 -3.64
C SER A 112 -9.00 10.48 -3.03
N GLY A 113 -7.81 9.96 -3.33
CA GLY A 113 -6.56 10.51 -2.84
C GLY A 113 -5.33 10.02 -3.60
N GLY A 114 -4.26 10.80 -3.51
CA GLY A 114 -2.96 10.42 -4.04
C GLY A 114 -2.26 9.39 -3.14
N LEU A 115 -1.51 8.49 -3.77
CA LEU A 115 -0.60 7.55 -3.13
C LEU A 115 0.76 7.65 -3.83
N THR A 116 1.84 7.79 -3.07
CA THR A 116 3.20 7.78 -3.60
C THR A 116 3.99 6.67 -2.94
N LEU A 117 4.68 5.86 -3.74
CA LEU A 117 5.62 4.86 -3.31
C LEU A 117 7.03 5.29 -3.68
N TYR A 118 7.96 5.14 -2.73
CA TYR A 118 9.39 5.27 -2.98
C TYR A 118 10.01 3.88 -2.93
N THR A 119 10.54 3.44 -4.07
CA THR A 119 11.20 2.15 -4.23
C THR A 119 12.70 2.38 -4.31
N THR A 120 13.45 1.70 -3.44
CA THR A 120 14.92 1.77 -3.46
C THR A 120 15.47 0.50 -4.06
N VAL A 121 16.23 0.64 -5.13
CA VAL A 121 17.06 -0.41 -5.73
C VAL A 121 18.46 -0.25 -5.14
N TYR A 122 19.07 -1.38 -4.75
CA TYR A 122 20.43 -1.41 -4.22
C TYR A 122 21.31 -2.21 -5.18
N GLU A 123 22.44 -1.63 -5.59
CA GLU A 123 23.42 -2.31 -6.43
C GLU A 123 23.98 -3.53 -5.69
N ARG A 124 23.96 -4.71 -6.33
CA ARG A 124 24.61 -5.91 -5.82
C ARG A 124 25.99 -6.11 -6.44
N ARG A 125 26.99 -6.18 -5.57
CA ARG A 125 28.32 -6.69 -5.95
C ARG A 125 28.36 -8.20 -5.74
N GLY A 126 27.89 -8.95 -6.72
CA GLY A 126 27.69 -10.41 -6.61
C GLY A 126 26.37 -10.77 -5.94
N THR A 127 26.37 -11.61 -4.90
CA THR A 127 25.12 -12.07 -4.23
C THR A 127 24.72 -11.26 -3.00
N THR A 128 25.48 -10.23 -2.63
CA THR A 128 25.31 -9.50 -1.37
C THR A 128 25.27 -7.99 -1.58
N ILE A 129 24.37 -7.32 -0.86
CA ILE A 129 24.30 -5.87 -0.75
C ILE A 129 25.30 -5.45 0.34
N GLY A 130 26.30 -4.65 -0.03
CA GLY A 130 27.27 -4.10 0.92
C GLY A 130 26.70 -2.91 1.71
N PRO A 131 27.36 -2.51 2.81
CA PRO A 131 26.97 -1.31 3.58
C PRO A 131 27.07 -0.01 2.76
N ASP A 132 27.89 0.00 1.71
CA ASP A 132 28.11 1.13 0.79
C ASP A 132 27.60 0.83 -0.62
N ALA A 133 26.52 0.04 -0.74
CA ALA A 133 25.91 -0.25 -2.04
C ALA A 133 25.38 1.03 -2.69
N ALA A 134 25.61 1.18 -4.00
CA ALA A 134 24.98 2.24 -4.76
C ALA A 134 23.46 2.08 -4.73
N THR A 135 22.72 3.18 -4.86
CA THR A 135 21.26 3.14 -4.77
C THR A 135 20.59 3.96 -5.86
N ALA A 136 19.47 3.45 -6.36
CA ALA A 136 18.55 4.20 -7.21
C ALA A 136 17.19 4.29 -6.49
N ILE A 137 16.64 5.50 -6.41
CA ILE A 137 15.35 5.75 -5.76
C ILE A 137 14.34 6.13 -6.84
N TRP A 138 13.33 5.28 -6.98
CA TRP A 138 12.19 5.49 -7.84
C TRP A 138 11.01 6.01 -7.05
N LYS A 139 10.24 6.90 -7.66
CA LYS A 139 8.99 7.43 -7.14
C LYS A 139 7.86 7.09 -8.09
N ASP A 140 6.90 6.35 -7.58
CA ASP A 140 5.70 5.94 -8.30
C ASP A 140 4.49 6.64 -7.70
N SER A 141 3.73 7.34 -8.54
CA SER A 141 2.55 8.10 -8.13
C SER A 141 1.28 7.45 -8.65
N PHE A 142 0.30 7.30 -7.76
CA PHE A 142 -0.98 6.66 -8.03
C PHE A 142 -2.14 7.56 -7.59
N MET A 143 -3.26 7.44 -8.28
CA MET A 143 -4.56 7.91 -7.80
C MET A 143 -5.35 6.72 -7.27
N VAL A 144 -5.91 6.84 -6.08
CA VAL A 144 -6.82 5.84 -5.50
C VAL A 144 -8.20 6.46 -5.41
N THR A 145 -9.21 5.77 -5.95
CA THR A 145 -10.61 6.18 -5.92
C THR A 145 -11.48 5.05 -5.38
N ILE A 146 -12.37 5.37 -4.44
CA ILE A 146 -13.21 4.42 -3.71
C ILE A 146 -14.67 4.73 -4.03
N THR A 147 -15.42 3.70 -4.42
CA THR A 147 -16.86 3.79 -4.69
C THR A 147 -17.60 2.80 -3.80
N TYR A 148 -18.62 3.27 -3.07
CA TYR A 148 -19.51 2.37 -2.35
C TYR A 148 -20.37 1.58 -3.34
N GLN A 149 -20.52 0.28 -3.09
CA GLN A 149 -21.55 -0.48 -3.79
C GLN A 149 -22.84 -0.41 -2.96
N ASP A 150 -23.92 0.00 -3.63
CA ASP A 150 -25.28 0.08 -3.06
C ASP A 150 -25.90 -1.32 -2.85
#